data_AF-R5CXJ5-F1
#
_entry.id   AF-R5CXJ5-F1
#
_cell.length_a   1.000
_cell.length_b   1.000
_cell.length_c   1.000
_cell.angle_alpha   90.00
_cell.angle_beta   90.00
_cell.angle_gamma   90.00
#
_symmetry.space_group_name_H-M   'P 1'
#
loop_
_entity.id
_entity.type
_entity.pdbx_description
1 polymer ?
#
loop_
_entity_poly.entity_id
_entity_poly.type
_entity_poly.pdbx_seq_one_letter_code
_entity_poly.pdbx_strand_id
1 'polypeptide(L)'
;MTIDEAIKHRHSVRAYKNMPLTDNDVKLLEGKIEELNVMGHLHMQLIQNEPKAFQGMLAKYGKFRNVNNYIVMAGKKADDLDERIGYYGEQLVLAAQMAGMNTCWVGLSYKKVPGTYVLDDDEAIKAYISIGYGETNGVSHKIKRMEQVSNADGATPEWFKSGVEAALLAPTAVNQQKFYFEYVSADGINPAKVRARRQFSLVGYTKMDLGIAKLHFEIGAGRENFVWTE
;
A
#
# COMPACT_ATOMS: atom_id res chain seq x y z
N MET A 1 14.67 3.29 11.20
CA MET A 1 14.95 2.86 9.82
C MET A 1 14.60 3.99 8.87
N THR A 2 15.29 4.10 7.74
CA THR A 2 14.95 5.03 6.66
C THR A 2 13.73 4.53 5.87
N ILE A 3 13.20 5.36 4.96
CA ILE A 3 12.09 4.96 4.09
C ILE A 3 12.49 3.83 3.11
N ASP A 4 13.71 3.85 2.59
CA ASP A 4 14.23 2.80 1.71
C ASP A 4 14.40 1.47 2.43
N GLU A 5 14.87 1.52 3.69
CA GLU A 5 14.93 0.34 4.56
C GLU A 5 13.52 -0.19 4.85
N ALA A 6 12.54 0.71 5.09
CA ALA A 6 11.16 0.31 5.29
C ALA A 6 10.59 -0.41 4.05
N ILE A 7 10.83 0.09 2.84
CA ILE A 7 10.42 -0.58 1.59
C ILE A 7 11.01 -1.99 1.49
N LYS A 8 12.30 -2.14 1.79
CA LYS A 8 13.01 -3.43 1.70
C LYS A 8 12.55 -4.45 2.74
N HIS A 9 12.26 -3.98 3.95
CA HIS A 9 11.92 -4.85 5.09
C HIS A 9 10.41 -5.04 5.30
N ARG A 10 9.56 -4.26 4.61
CA ARG A 10 8.10 -4.43 4.67
C ARG A 10 7.70 -5.72 3.98
N HIS A 11 7.11 -6.63 4.74
CA HIS A 11 6.48 -7.85 4.24
C HIS A 11 5.07 -7.99 4.81
N SER A 12 4.22 -8.75 4.11
CA SER A 12 2.87 -9.02 4.60
C SER A 12 2.93 -9.91 5.85
N VAL A 13 2.40 -9.41 6.97
CA VAL A 13 2.26 -10.18 8.21
C VAL A 13 0.79 -10.43 8.48
N ARG A 14 0.44 -11.70 8.74
CA ARG A 14 -0.95 -12.12 9.02
C ARG A 14 -1.13 -12.70 10.41
N ALA A 15 -0.05 -12.87 11.16
CA ALA A 15 -0.07 -13.37 12.54
C ALA A 15 0.62 -12.36 13.45
N TYR A 16 -0.13 -11.92 14.46
CA TYR A 16 0.28 -10.86 15.36
C TYR A 16 0.39 -11.36 16.80
N LYS A 17 1.27 -10.73 17.58
CA LYS A 17 1.30 -10.90 19.04
C LYS A 17 -0.03 -10.42 19.60
N ASN A 18 -0.55 -11.14 20.60
CA ASN A 18 -1.80 -10.77 21.26
C ASN A 18 -1.57 -9.64 22.27
N MET A 19 -1.32 -8.44 21.77
CA MET A 19 -1.09 -7.24 22.59
C MET A 19 -1.67 -6.00 21.88
N PRO A 20 -2.14 -4.99 22.64
CA PRO A 20 -2.65 -3.74 22.07
C PRO A 20 -1.51 -2.94 21.44
N LEU A 21 -1.86 -2.01 20.55
CA LEU A 21 -0.95 -0.95 20.13
C LEU A 21 -0.61 -0.06 21.32
N THR A 22 0.62 0.47 21.39
CA THR A 22 0.97 1.46 22.41
C THR A 22 0.31 2.80 22.13
N ASP A 23 0.11 3.63 23.15
CA ASP A 23 -0.44 4.98 22.99
C ASP A 23 0.37 5.84 22.01
N ASN A 24 1.69 5.65 21.96
CA ASN A 24 2.56 6.35 21.02
C ASN A 24 2.31 5.91 19.57
N ASP A 25 2.14 4.62 19.34
CA ASP A 25 1.83 4.09 18.00
C ASP A 25 0.44 4.49 17.55
N VAL A 26 -0.55 4.49 18.45
CA VAL A 26 -1.90 4.98 18.18
C VAL A 26 -1.86 6.46 17.75
N LYS A 27 -1.21 7.32 18.55
CA LYS A 27 -1.06 8.75 18.22
C LYS A 27 -0.36 8.98 16.89
N LEU A 28 0.69 8.21 16.60
CA LEU A 28 1.40 8.26 15.31
C LEU A 28 0.44 7.93 14.15
N LEU A 29 -0.29 6.81 14.26
CA LEU A 29 -1.19 6.35 13.21
C LEU A 29 -2.36 7.31 13.01
N GLU A 30 -3.00 7.77 14.08
CA GLU A 30 -4.13 8.71 14.01
C GLU A 30 -3.71 10.05 13.40
N GLY A 31 -2.58 10.62 13.84
CA GLY A 31 -2.07 11.86 13.25
C GLY A 31 -1.71 11.70 11.76
N LYS A 32 -1.12 10.55 11.37
CA LYS A 32 -0.82 10.28 9.97
C LYS A 32 -2.09 10.04 9.14
N ILE A 33 -3.09 9.37 9.71
CA ILE A 33 -4.41 9.18 9.08
C ILE A 33 -5.08 10.52 8.83
N GLU A 34 -5.07 11.44 9.80
CA GLU A 34 -5.64 12.78 9.64
C GLU A 34 -4.97 13.54 8.48
N GLU A 35 -3.63 13.60 8.49
CA GLU A 35 -2.83 14.22 7.42
C GLU A 35 -3.16 13.63 6.04
N LEU A 36 -3.17 12.31 5.92
CA LEU A 36 -3.38 11.62 4.65
C LEU A 36 -4.84 11.62 4.20
N ASN A 37 -5.81 11.69 5.12
CA ASN A 37 -7.22 11.87 4.79
C ASN A 37 -7.47 13.22 4.13
N VAL A 38 -6.85 14.28 4.64
CA VAL A 38 -6.92 15.62 4.04
C VAL A 38 -6.27 15.62 2.65
N MET A 39 -5.02 15.16 2.55
CA MET A 39 -4.28 15.18 1.28
C MET A 39 -4.90 14.27 0.21
N GLY A 40 -5.40 13.11 0.63
CA GLY A 40 -5.95 12.10 -0.26
C GLY A 40 -7.44 12.23 -0.51
N HIS A 41 -8.15 13.13 0.17
CA HIS A 41 -9.62 13.17 0.21
C HIS A 41 -10.22 11.79 0.50
N LEU A 42 -9.72 11.16 1.56
CA LEU A 42 -10.09 9.82 2.03
C LEU A 42 -10.71 9.88 3.43
N HIS A 43 -11.24 8.74 3.85
CA HIS A 43 -11.81 8.53 5.18
C HIS A 43 -11.25 7.24 5.79
N MET A 44 -9.94 7.22 5.98
CA MET A 44 -9.23 6.16 6.69
C MET A 44 -9.50 6.26 8.19
N GLN A 45 -9.69 5.11 8.85
CA GLN A 45 -10.05 5.04 10.27
C GLN A 45 -9.29 3.90 10.95
N LEU A 46 -8.59 4.20 12.06
CA LEU A 46 -7.93 3.19 12.89
C LEU A 46 -8.95 2.54 13.83
N ILE A 47 -9.11 1.23 13.71
CA ILE A 47 -9.95 0.42 14.61
C ILE A 47 -9.05 -0.40 15.51
N GLN A 48 -9.30 -0.32 16.81
CA GLN A 48 -8.47 -0.93 17.85
C GLN A 48 -9.27 -1.98 18.63
N ASN A 49 -8.58 -3.02 19.10
CA ASN A 49 -9.14 -4.05 19.98
C ASN A 49 -10.45 -4.70 19.47
N GLU A 50 -10.59 -4.83 18.15
CA GLU A 50 -11.77 -5.33 17.47
C GLU A 50 -11.41 -6.60 16.67
N PRO A 51 -11.62 -7.81 17.24
CA PRO A 51 -11.21 -9.04 16.58
C PRO A 51 -12.23 -9.59 15.57
N LYS A 52 -13.49 -9.17 15.62
CA LYS A 52 -14.59 -9.83 14.89
C LYS A 52 -14.44 -9.69 13.38
N ALA A 53 -13.83 -8.60 12.89
CA ALA A 53 -13.51 -8.42 11.49
C ALA A 53 -12.67 -9.58 10.91
N PHE A 54 -11.83 -10.23 11.72
CA PHE A 54 -10.90 -11.28 11.29
C PHE A 54 -11.19 -12.67 11.89
N GLN A 55 -12.38 -12.89 12.46
CA GLN A 55 -12.79 -14.20 12.99
C GLN A 55 -13.53 -15.08 11.94
N GLY A 56 -13.79 -14.55 10.74
CA GLY A 56 -14.50 -15.26 9.67
C GLY A 56 -13.72 -16.42 9.02
N MET A 57 -14.44 -17.27 8.27
CA MET A 57 -13.81 -18.41 7.55
C MET A 57 -12.76 -17.96 6.54
N LEU A 58 -13.01 -16.86 5.81
CA LEU A 58 -12.04 -16.31 4.85
C LEU A 58 -10.77 -15.76 5.51
N ALA A 59 -10.89 -15.23 6.73
CA ALA A 59 -9.74 -14.78 7.52
C ALA A 59 -8.87 -15.97 7.96
N LYS A 60 -9.51 -17.06 8.42
CA LYS A 60 -8.84 -18.32 8.75
C LYS A 60 -8.15 -18.93 7.52
N TYR A 61 -8.82 -18.95 6.37
CA TYR A 61 -8.22 -19.38 5.10
C TYR A 61 -7.00 -18.53 4.70
N GLY A 62 -7.10 -17.21 4.91
CA GLY A 62 -5.99 -16.26 4.74
C GLY A 62 -4.88 -16.38 5.80
N LYS A 63 -4.99 -17.32 6.74
CA LYS A 63 -4.07 -17.53 7.87
C LYS A 63 -3.91 -16.31 8.77
N PHE A 64 -4.97 -15.50 8.90
CA PHE A 64 -4.98 -14.40 9.85
C PHE A 64 -5.14 -14.93 11.28
N ARG A 65 -4.30 -14.42 12.20
CA ARG A 65 -4.32 -14.77 13.62
C ARG A 65 -4.03 -13.54 14.47
N ASN A 66 -4.80 -13.40 15.56
CA ASN A 66 -4.70 -12.31 16.53
C ASN A 66 -4.76 -10.91 15.90
N VAL A 67 -5.50 -10.75 14.80
CA VAL A 67 -5.76 -9.41 14.25
C VAL A 67 -6.80 -8.74 15.13
N ASN A 68 -6.34 -7.84 15.98
CA ASN A 68 -7.19 -7.04 16.86
C ASN A 68 -7.26 -5.57 16.41
N ASN A 69 -6.36 -5.14 15.53
CA ASN A 69 -6.29 -3.77 15.06
C ASN A 69 -6.20 -3.75 13.53
N TYR A 70 -6.89 -2.80 12.90
CA TYR A 70 -6.89 -2.63 11.46
C TYR A 70 -7.27 -1.20 11.09
N ILE A 71 -6.89 -0.81 9.89
CA ILE A 71 -7.28 0.47 9.31
C ILE A 71 -8.32 0.19 8.24
N VAL A 72 -9.48 0.85 8.36
CA VAL A 72 -10.51 0.86 7.31
C VAL A 72 -10.04 1.82 6.22
N MET A 73 -9.97 1.34 4.97
CA MET A 73 -9.63 2.19 3.82
C MET A 73 -10.91 2.55 3.07
N ALA A 74 -11.42 3.75 3.31
CA ALA A 74 -12.65 4.25 2.72
C ALA A 74 -12.48 5.65 2.12
N GLY A 75 -13.47 6.06 1.34
CA GLY A 75 -13.61 7.41 0.81
C GLY A 75 -14.76 7.48 -0.19
N LYS A 76 -15.05 8.70 -0.65
CA LYS A 76 -16.10 8.99 -1.63
C LYS A 76 -15.88 8.21 -2.93
N LYS A 77 -16.95 7.57 -3.43
CA LYS A 77 -16.97 6.80 -4.68
C LYS A 77 -16.54 7.70 -5.84
N ALA A 78 -15.46 7.31 -6.50
CA ALA A 78 -14.92 7.95 -7.70
C ALA A 78 -14.08 6.93 -8.49
N ASP A 79 -13.82 7.18 -9.77
CA ASP A 79 -13.07 6.27 -10.64
C ASP A 79 -11.60 6.09 -10.22
N ASP A 80 -11.06 7.07 -9.50
CA ASP A 80 -9.69 7.15 -8.98
C ASP A 80 -9.54 6.66 -7.53
N LEU A 81 -10.66 6.37 -6.85
CA LEU A 81 -10.68 6.06 -5.41
C LEU A 81 -9.73 4.91 -5.04
N ASP A 82 -9.71 3.85 -5.85
CA ASP A 82 -8.83 2.70 -5.60
C ASP A 82 -7.36 3.10 -5.66
N GLU A 83 -6.96 3.92 -6.63
CA GLU A 83 -5.57 4.39 -6.78
C GLU A 83 -5.17 5.32 -5.64
N ARG A 84 -6.04 6.27 -5.25
CA ARG A 84 -5.81 7.13 -4.08
C ARG A 84 -5.66 6.31 -2.81
N ILE A 85 -6.54 5.34 -2.57
CA ILE A 85 -6.43 4.44 -1.41
C ILE A 85 -5.10 3.68 -1.42
N GLY A 86 -4.69 3.15 -2.57
CA GLY A 86 -3.40 2.47 -2.69
C GLY A 86 -2.23 3.39 -2.36
N TYR A 87 -2.21 4.59 -2.96
CA TYR A 87 -1.12 5.55 -2.80
C TYR A 87 -0.99 6.07 -1.36
N TYR A 88 -2.09 6.57 -0.76
CA TYR A 88 -2.05 7.12 0.60
C TYR A 88 -2.02 6.03 1.67
N GLY A 89 -2.68 4.90 1.44
CA GLY A 89 -2.61 3.76 2.34
C GLY A 89 -1.21 3.16 2.45
N GLU A 90 -0.45 3.14 1.36
CA GLU A 90 0.93 2.63 1.43
C GLU A 90 1.86 3.59 2.20
N GLN A 91 1.60 4.89 2.21
CA GLN A 91 2.33 5.82 3.10
C GLN A 91 2.11 5.46 4.57
N LEU A 92 0.89 5.09 4.94
CA LEU A 92 0.56 4.64 6.29
C LEU A 92 1.22 3.29 6.62
N VAL A 93 1.27 2.37 5.65
CA VAL A 93 1.98 1.08 5.77
C VAL A 93 3.47 1.28 6.02
N LEU A 94 4.13 2.16 5.26
CA LEU A 94 5.56 2.44 5.44
C LEU A 94 5.83 3.18 6.75
N ALA A 95 4.97 4.11 7.15
CA ALA A 95 5.06 4.77 8.47
C ALA A 95 4.94 3.74 9.61
N ALA A 96 3.99 2.81 9.52
CA ALA A 96 3.84 1.73 10.50
C ALA A 96 5.09 0.83 10.55
N GLN A 97 5.64 0.47 9.39
CA GLN A 97 6.87 -0.30 9.30
C GLN A 97 8.05 0.43 9.98
N MET A 98 8.19 1.73 9.75
CA MET A 98 9.24 2.56 10.36
C MET A 98 9.13 2.63 11.89
N ALA A 99 7.90 2.56 12.43
CA ALA A 99 7.61 2.49 13.85
C ALA A 99 7.76 1.07 14.45
N GLY A 100 8.14 0.07 13.64
CA GLY A 100 8.34 -1.31 14.11
C GLY A 100 7.05 -2.14 14.21
N MET A 101 5.96 -1.67 13.62
CA MET A 101 4.74 -2.46 13.44
C MET A 101 4.78 -3.22 12.11
N ASN A 102 3.91 -4.21 11.96
CA ASN A 102 3.76 -4.95 10.72
C ASN A 102 2.33 -4.85 10.18
N THR A 103 2.18 -5.01 8.87
CA THR A 103 0.90 -4.80 8.19
C THR A 103 0.60 -5.87 7.14
N CYS A 104 -0.66 -5.95 6.73
CA CYS A 104 -1.05 -6.67 5.52
C CYS A 104 -2.28 -6.01 4.89
N TRP A 105 -2.21 -5.75 3.58
CA TRP A 105 -3.37 -5.37 2.78
C TRP A 105 -4.38 -6.53 2.68
N VAL A 106 -5.66 -6.24 2.92
CA VAL A 106 -6.73 -7.23 2.97
C VAL A 106 -7.93 -6.76 2.14
N GLY A 107 -8.12 -7.37 0.97
CA GLY A 107 -9.23 -7.02 0.06
C GLY A 107 -10.54 -7.77 0.36
N LEU A 108 -10.47 -9.05 0.73
CA LEU A 108 -11.65 -9.94 0.81
C LEU A 108 -11.79 -10.71 2.13
N SER A 109 -10.70 -10.94 2.85
CA SER A 109 -10.67 -11.85 4.00
C SER A 109 -11.10 -11.21 5.32
N TYR A 110 -11.81 -10.08 5.29
CA TYR A 110 -12.33 -9.39 6.47
C TYR A 110 -13.86 -9.32 6.44
N LYS A 111 -14.46 -9.11 7.60
CA LYS A 111 -15.87 -8.74 7.74
C LYS A 111 -15.98 -7.27 8.10
N LYS A 112 -16.95 -6.61 7.49
CA LYS A 112 -17.39 -5.27 7.92
C LYS A 112 -18.21 -5.45 9.21
N VAL A 113 -17.74 -4.87 10.31
CA VAL A 113 -18.38 -4.97 11.62
C VAL A 113 -19.18 -3.68 11.86
N PRO A 114 -20.52 -3.73 11.93
CA PRO A 114 -21.31 -2.52 12.15
C PRO A 114 -20.95 -1.82 13.45
N GLY A 115 -20.94 -0.49 13.43
CA GLY A 115 -20.65 0.35 14.59
C GLY A 115 -19.16 0.50 14.91
N THR A 116 -18.25 -0.10 14.14
CA THR A 116 -16.80 0.09 14.33
C THR A 116 -16.21 1.16 13.43
N TYR A 117 -16.93 1.57 12.39
CA TYR A 117 -16.52 2.61 11.43
C TYR A 117 -17.71 3.49 11.08
N VAL A 118 -17.42 4.71 10.61
CA VAL A 118 -18.40 5.68 10.09
C VAL A 118 -18.20 5.82 8.58
N LEU A 119 -19.28 5.92 7.82
CA LEU A 119 -19.25 6.20 6.38
C LEU A 119 -20.36 7.19 6.05
N ASP A 120 -20.09 8.11 5.13
CA ASP A 120 -21.14 8.89 4.47
C ASP A 120 -21.80 8.05 3.34
N ASP A 121 -23.00 8.45 2.92
CA ASP A 121 -23.83 7.71 1.95
C ASP A 121 -23.12 7.43 0.60
N ASP A 122 -22.23 8.34 0.19
CA ASP A 122 -21.48 8.26 -1.06
C ASP A 122 -20.09 7.61 -0.90
N GLU A 123 -19.76 7.08 0.28
CA GLU A 123 -18.48 6.42 0.54
C GLU A 123 -18.51 4.91 0.32
N ALA A 124 -17.33 4.36 0.08
CA ALA A 124 -17.12 2.92 0.00
C ALA A 124 -15.82 2.50 0.67
N ILE A 125 -15.90 1.46 1.51
CA ILE A 125 -14.72 0.71 1.96
C ILE A 125 -14.20 -0.13 0.79
N LYS A 126 -12.92 0.05 0.44
CA LYS A 126 -12.25 -0.70 -0.64
C LYS A 126 -11.33 -1.81 -0.13
N ALA A 127 -10.72 -1.64 1.03
CA ALA A 127 -9.85 -2.64 1.65
C ALA A 127 -9.69 -2.35 3.15
N TYR A 128 -9.19 -3.32 3.90
CA TYR A 128 -8.62 -3.09 5.23
C TYR A 128 -7.10 -3.27 5.18
N ILE A 129 -6.39 -2.66 6.12
CA ILE A 129 -4.98 -2.94 6.40
C ILE A 129 -4.93 -3.51 7.82
N SER A 130 -4.62 -4.79 7.99
CA SER A 130 -4.37 -5.34 9.33
C SER A 130 -3.07 -4.77 9.88
N ILE A 131 -3.01 -4.47 11.18
CA ILE A 131 -1.84 -3.84 11.80
C ILE A 131 -1.62 -4.33 13.23
N GLY A 132 -0.35 -4.43 13.62
CA GLY A 132 0.07 -4.80 14.97
C GLY A 132 1.53 -5.26 14.99
N TYR A 133 2.00 -5.74 16.15
CA TYR A 133 3.32 -6.34 16.24
C TYR A 133 3.28 -7.77 15.74
N GLY A 134 4.00 -8.05 14.66
CA GLY A 134 4.08 -9.37 14.08
C GLY A 134 4.71 -10.38 15.03
N GLU A 135 4.30 -11.63 14.92
CA GLU A 135 5.06 -12.74 15.52
C GLU A 135 6.37 -13.00 14.77
N THR A 136 6.39 -12.62 13.50
CA THR A 136 7.58 -12.51 12.65
C THR A 136 7.48 -11.21 11.85
N ASN A 137 8.58 -10.80 11.20
CA ASN A 137 8.58 -9.66 10.28
C ASN A 137 8.05 -10.00 8.88
N GLY A 138 7.36 -11.15 8.73
CA GLY A 138 6.98 -11.68 7.42
C GLY A 138 8.17 -12.24 6.65
N VAL A 139 7.95 -12.58 5.39
CA VAL A 139 8.98 -13.15 4.51
C VAL A 139 8.92 -12.48 3.14
N SER A 140 10.08 -12.41 2.49
CA SER A 140 10.17 -11.96 1.11
C SER A 140 9.34 -12.87 0.18
N HIS A 141 8.85 -12.28 -0.91
CA HIS A 141 8.08 -12.96 -1.93
C HIS A 141 8.82 -12.89 -3.27
N LYS A 142 8.48 -13.81 -4.17
CA LYS A 142 9.03 -13.79 -5.53
C LYS A 142 8.61 -12.49 -6.24
N ILE A 143 9.59 -11.73 -6.69
CA ILE A 143 9.39 -10.53 -7.51
C ILE A 143 9.55 -10.86 -9.00
N LYS A 144 8.92 -10.05 -9.85
CA LYS A 144 9.16 -10.09 -11.30
C LYS A 144 10.52 -9.49 -11.63
N ARG A 145 11.00 -9.76 -12.84
CA ARG A 145 12.15 -9.05 -13.41
C ARG A 145 11.73 -7.64 -13.86
N MET A 146 12.69 -6.72 -13.88
CA MET A 146 12.49 -5.32 -14.24
C MET A 146 11.82 -5.15 -15.61
N GLU A 147 12.25 -5.93 -16.60
CA GLU A 147 11.72 -5.88 -17.98
C GLU A 147 10.26 -6.34 -18.08
N GLN A 148 9.73 -7.04 -17.08
CA GLN A 148 8.33 -7.50 -17.07
C GLN A 148 7.36 -6.40 -16.59
N VAL A 149 7.89 -5.36 -15.95
CA VAL A 149 7.15 -4.24 -15.34
C VAL A 149 7.66 -2.88 -15.79
N SER A 150 8.60 -2.83 -16.74
CA SER A 150 9.09 -1.58 -17.30
C SER A 150 9.76 -1.75 -18.65
N ASN A 151 10.07 -0.62 -19.30
CA ASN A 151 10.97 -0.55 -20.47
C ASN A 151 12.39 -0.15 -20.08
N ALA A 152 12.79 -0.32 -18.82
CA ALA A 152 14.15 0.01 -18.38
C ALA A 152 15.19 -0.79 -19.17
N ASP A 153 16.24 -0.12 -19.62
CA ASP A 153 17.32 -0.72 -20.39
C ASP A 153 18.67 -0.01 -20.09
N GLY A 154 19.68 -0.25 -20.91
CA GLY A 154 20.99 0.38 -20.76
C GLY A 154 20.97 1.90 -20.94
N ALA A 155 19.96 2.46 -21.62
CA ALA A 155 19.83 3.87 -21.93
C ALA A 155 18.95 4.64 -20.92
N THR A 156 18.16 3.95 -20.09
CA THR A 156 17.36 4.62 -19.06
C THR A 156 18.21 5.15 -17.90
N PRO A 157 17.87 6.33 -17.34
CA PRO A 157 18.57 6.90 -16.19
C PRO A 157 18.54 5.98 -14.95
N GLU A 158 19.56 6.10 -14.10
CA GLU A 158 19.68 5.26 -12.90
C GLU A 158 18.52 5.49 -11.92
N TRP A 159 18.08 6.74 -11.75
CA TRP A 159 16.92 7.05 -10.91
C TRP A 159 15.65 6.32 -11.38
N PHE A 160 15.48 6.13 -12.69
CA PHE A 160 14.32 5.40 -13.20
C PHE A 160 14.39 3.93 -12.80
N LYS A 161 15.58 3.32 -12.92
CA LYS A 161 15.83 1.93 -12.50
C LYS A 161 15.58 1.77 -11.00
N SER A 162 16.09 2.68 -10.18
CA SER A 162 15.85 2.70 -8.73
C SER A 162 14.36 2.82 -8.39
N GLY A 163 13.60 3.64 -9.13
CA GLY A 163 12.14 3.71 -9.02
C GLY A 163 11.46 2.37 -9.33
N VAL A 164 11.85 1.70 -10.42
CA VAL A 164 11.28 0.38 -10.77
C VAL A 164 11.65 -0.69 -9.73
N GLU A 165 12.89 -0.67 -9.21
CA GLU A 165 13.32 -1.59 -8.15
C GLU A 165 12.51 -1.41 -6.86
N ALA A 166 12.28 -0.17 -6.44
CA ALA A 166 11.43 0.13 -5.30
C ALA A 166 9.98 -0.33 -5.54
N ALA A 167 9.45 -0.10 -6.75
CA ALA A 167 8.10 -0.52 -7.14
C ALA A 167 7.94 -2.05 -7.18
N LEU A 168 8.98 -2.81 -7.54
CA LEU A 168 8.97 -4.28 -7.47
C LEU A 168 8.79 -4.81 -6.04
N LEU A 169 9.14 -4.02 -5.03
CA LEU A 169 8.97 -4.36 -3.60
C LEU A 169 7.59 -3.95 -3.05
N ALA A 170 6.80 -3.22 -3.84
CA ALA A 170 5.44 -2.81 -3.48
C ALA A 170 4.54 -4.06 -3.29
N PRO A 171 3.73 -4.10 -2.21
CA PRO A 171 2.74 -5.15 -2.06
C PRO A 171 1.70 -5.04 -3.17
N THR A 172 1.30 -6.17 -3.75
CA THR A 172 0.18 -6.22 -4.71
C THR A 172 -0.75 -7.37 -4.38
N ALA A 173 -2.02 -7.25 -4.76
CA ALA A 173 -3.00 -8.30 -4.53
C ALA A 173 -2.49 -9.64 -5.09
N VAL A 174 -2.49 -10.67 -4.23
CA VAL A 174 -1.95 -12.02 -4.52
C VAL A 174 -0.55 -12.03 -5.15
N ASN A 175 0.26 -11.00 -4.88
CA ASN A 175 1.60 -10.80 -5.43
C ASN A 175 1.64 -10.77 -6.98
N GLN A 176 0.61 -10.24 -7.62
CA GLN A 176 0.47 -10.26 -9.08
C GLN A 176 1.42 -9.32 -9.84
N GLN A 177 1.87 -8.23 -9.19
CA GLN A 177 2.74 -7.18 -9.75
C GLN A 177 2.28 -6.73 -11.14
N LYS A 178 1.00 -6.40 -11.27
CA LYS A 178 0.32 -6.05 -12.54
C LYS A 178 0.33 -4.54 -12.78
N PHE A 179 1.53 -3.97 -12.78
CA PHE A 179 1.82 -2.58 -13.12
C PHE A 179 2.93 -2.55 -14.17
N TYR A 180 3.06 -1.43 -14.87
CA TYR A 180 4.11 -1.18 -15.84
C TYR A 180 4.52 0.29 -15.82
N PHE A 181 5.81 0.56 -15.67
CA PHE A 181 6.42 1.89 -15.73
C PHE A 181 7.16 2.07 -17.04
N GLU A 182 6.79 3.09 -17.80
CA GLU A 182 7.40 3.41 -19.08
C GLU A 182 8.15 4.73 -18.96
N TYR A 183 9.46 4.69 -19.19
CA TYR A 183 10.26 5.87 -19.45
C TYR A 183 9.96 6.36 -20.87
N VAL A 184 9.30 7.52 -20.99
CA VAL A 184 8.78 8.00 -22.28
C VAL A 184 9.82 8.83 -23.01
N SER A 185 10.42 9.81 -22.34
CA SER A 185 11.43 10.68 -22.93
C SER A 185 12.06 11.57 -21.88
N ALA A 186 13.31 11.99 -22.12
CA ALA A 186 13.87 13.24 -21.63
C ALA A 186 14.36 14.02 -22.86
N ASP A 187 13.89 15.24 -23.06
CA ASP A 187 14.37 16.12 -24.13
C ASP A 187 15.52 17.03 -23.67
N GLY A 188 16.00 16.84 -22.43
CA GLY A 188 17.10 17.60 -21.82
C GLY A 188 16.71 19.02 -21.37
N ILE A 189 15.48 19.46 -21.65
CA ILE A 189 14.97 20.81 -21.35
C ILE A 189 13.83 20.70 -20.33
N ASN A 190 12.96 19.71 -20.51
CA ASN A 190 11.82 19.42 -19.64
C ASN A 190 12.16 18.29 -18.67
N PRO A 191 11.46 18.23 -17.51
CA PRO A 191 11.52 17.06 -16.64
C PRO A 191 11.22 15.78 -17.41
N ALA A 192 11.93 14.70 -17.06
CA ALA A 192 11.69 13.41 -17.70
C ALA A 192 10.24 12.98 -17.51
N LYS A 193 9.66 12.31 -18.51
CA LYS A 193 8.27 11.85 -18.46
C LYS A 193 8.22 10.36 -18.18
N VAL A 194 7.43 9.98 -17.17
CA VAL A 194 7.15 8.58 -16.84
C VAL A 194 5.66 8.32 -16.92
N ARG A 195 5.29 7.24 -17.59
CA ARG A 195 3.91 6.73 -17.62
C ARG A 195 3.79 5.50 -16.73
N ALA A 196 2.79 5.48 -15.86
CA ALA A 196 2.45 4.31 -15.06
C ALA A 196 1.10 3.75 -15.52
N ARG A 197 1.05 2.44 -15.80
CA ARG A 197 -0.18 1.78 -16.25
C ARG A 197 -0.39 0.43 -15.57
N ARG A 198 -1.65 0.10 -15.32
CA ARG A 198 -2.02 -1.24 -14.86
C ARG A 198 -1.93 -2.26 -16.00
N GLN A 199 -1.52 -3.48 -15.67
CA GLN A 199 -1.62 -4.64 -16.55
C GLN A 199 -2.94 -5.39 -16.29
N PHE A 200 -3.40 -6.16 -17.27
CA PHE A 200 -4.62 -6.95 -17.12
C PHE A 200 -4.51 -8.01 -16.01
N SER A 201 -5.59 -8.15 -15.22
CA SER A 201 -5.74 -9.15 -14.17
C SER A 201 -7.19 -9.61 -14.03
N LEU A 202 -7.36 -10.92 -13.81
CA LEU A 202 -8.65 -11.53 -13.45
C LEU A 202 -8.97 -11.41 -11.95
N VAL A 203 -7.98 -11.10 -11.10
CA VAL A 203 -8.15 -11.01 -9.63
C VAL A 203 -8.68 -9.64 -9.19
N GLY A 204 -8.55 -8.62 -10.04
CA GLY A 204 -8.90 -7.24 -9.70
C GLY A 204 -7.77 -6.52 -8.94
N TYR A 205 -8.14 -5.46 -8.20
CA TYR A 205 -7.25 -4.61 -7.37
C TYR A 205 -6.13 -3.85 -8.09
N THR A 206 -5.96 -4.03 -9.40
CA THR A 206 -4.83 -3.42 -10.14
C THR A 206 -4.79 -1.89 -10.13
N LYS A 207 -5.91 -1.19 -9.91
CA LYS A 207 -5.91 0.27 -9.68
C LYS A 207 -5.30 0.64 -8.32
N MET A 208 -5.66 -0.09 -7.27
CA MET A 208 -5.08 0.07 -5.94
C MET A 208 -3.60 -0.30 -5.93
N ASP A 209 -3.25 -1.45 -6.51
CA ASP A 209 -1.86 -1.89 -6.68
C ASP A 209 -1.02 -0.85 -7.45
N LEU A 210 -1.61 -0.17 -8.44
CA LEU A 210 -0.92 0.90 -9.18
C LEU A 210 -0.61 2.10 -8.29
N GLY A 211 -1.54 2.51 -7.41
CA GLY A 211 -1.31 3.57 -6.44
C GLY A 211 -0.16 3.24 -5.48
N ILE A 212 -0.14 2.02 -4.95
CA ILE A 212 0.94 1.51 -4.09
C ILE A 212 2.27 1.54 -4.85
N ALA A 213 2.30 0.98 -6.07
CA ALA A 213 3.51 0.93 -6.88
C ALA A 213 4.03 2.32 -7.27
N LYS A 214 3.13 3.28 -7.54
CA LYS A 214 3.49 4.68 -7.85
C LYS A 214 4.18 5.37 -6.66
N LEU A 215 3.69 5.15 -5.43
CA LEU A 215 4.36 5.69 -4.24
C LEU A 215 5.78 5.12 -4.13
N HIS A 216 5.94 3.82 -4.25
CA HIS A 216 7.26 3.18 -4.19
C HIS A 216 8.18 3.68 -5.29
N PHE A 217 7.66 3.82 -6.51
CA PHE A 217 8.40 4.37 -7.63
C PHE A 217 8.87 5.80 -7.31
N GLU A 218 8.01 6.68 -6.82
CA GLU A 218 8.37 8.05 -6.45
C GLU A 218 9.49 8.11 -5.41
N ILE A 219 9.42 7.24 -4.39
CA ILE A 219 10.44 7.18 -3.34
C ILE A 219 11.78 6.74 -3.92
N GLY A 220 11.79 5.64 -4.70
CA GLY A 220 13.02 5.11 -5.29
C GLY A 220 13.59 5.97 -6.41
N ALA A 221 12.74 6.67 -7.16
CA ALA A 221 13.13 7.50 -8.28
C ALA A 221 13.54 8.92 -7.88
N GLY A 222 13.10 9.42 -6.72
CA GLY A 222 13.14 10.86 -6.43
C GLY A 222 12.12 11.62 -7.28
N ARG A 223 11.10 12.17 -6.63
CA ARG A 223 9.95 12.83 -7.29
C ARG A 223 10.36 14.06 -8.12
N GLU A 224 11.51 14.65 -7.83
CA GLU A 224 12.11 15.76 -8.58
C GLU A 224 12.64 15.37 -9.96
N ASN A 225 12.91 14.08 -10.19
CA ASN A 225 13.55 13.62 -11.43
C ASN A 225 12.57 13.50 -12.60
N PHE A 226 11.26 13.50 -12.34
CA PHE A 226 10.27 13.23 -13.37
C PHE A 226 8.91 13.87 -13.11
N VAL A 227 8.08 13.85 -14.14
CA VAL A 227 6.66 14.13 -14.06
C VAL A 227 5.86 12.95 -14.61
N TRP A 228 4.71 12.69 -13.99
CA TRP A 228 3.77 11.70 -14.51
C TRP A 228 3.16 12.18 -15.82
N THR A 229 3.00 11.27 -16.78
CA THR A 229 2.22 11.48 -18.01
C THR A 229 1.20 10.36 -18.20
N GLU A 230 0.09 10.70 -18.86
CA GLU A 230 -0.93 9.73 -19.30
C GLU A 230 -0.43 8.83 -20.43
#